data_AF-A0A6P0T7H2-F1
#
_entry.id   AF-A0A6P0T7H2-F1
#
_cell.length_a   1.000
_cell.length_b   1.000
_cell.length_c   1.000
_cell.angle_alpha   90.00
_cell.angle_beta   90.00
_cell.angle_gamma   90.00
#
_symmetry.space_group_name_H-M   'P 1'
#
loop_
_entity.id
_entity.type
_entity.pdbx_description
1 polymer ?
#
loop_
_entity_poly.entity_id
_entity_poly.type
_entity_poly.pdbx_seq_one_letter_code
_entity_poly.pdbx_strand_id
1 'polypeptide(L)'
;PLGIGIGIAKDLGINRRQLAESIGAVIPTLVIAGDSDHGSDGTITIQTTKFSPSQFVCLPNLRHAALKNHPLVAAEIQKFWANPVITKSPPPRDFITSLIQQLHSVPGMTDGHGRNFHRAKTYITFNNGISIRTWQNPLLIHHVFVASPEGDCLYSGFVGWIHTQALYQTLGNIAKGTGSRE
;
A
#
# COMPACT_ATOMS: atom_id res chain seq x y z
N PRO A 1 -5.56 -8.51 -10.01
CA PRO A 1 -5.41 -9.45 -8.87
C PRO A 1 -5.77 -10.91 -9.19
N LEU A 2 -6.94 -11.19 -9.78
CA LEU A 2 -7.44 -12.56 -9.91
C LEU A 2 -6.96 -13.31 -11.15
N GLY A 3 -6.33 -12.61 -12.12
CA GLY A 3 -5.82 -13.22 -13.35
C GLY A 3 -6.88 -13.52 -14.43
N ILE A 4 -8.14 -13.16 -14.21
CA ILE A 4 -9.30 -13.57 -15.05
C ILE A 4 -10.00 -12.34 -15.69
N GLY A 5 -9.29 -11.23 -15.90
CA GLY A 5 -9.87 -10.00 -16.48
C GLY A 5 -9.75 -9.94 -18.01
N ILE A 6 -10.77 -9.43 -18.71
CA ILE A 6 -10.73 -9.06 -20.14
C ILE A 6 -10.80 -7.53 -20.24
N GLY A 7 -10.06 -6.94 -21.19
CA GLY A 7 -10.08 -5.50 -21.46
C GLY A 7 -9.63 -4.66 -20.26
N ILE A 8 -10.41 -3.61 -19.94
CA ILE A 8 -10.12 -2.66 -18.85
C ILE A 8 -9.86 -3.37 -17.52
N ALA A 9 -10.60 -4.44 -17.21
CA ALA A 9 -10.44 -5.18 -15.96
C ALA A 9 -9.06 -5.87 -15.86
N LYS A 10 -8.49 -6.29 -17.00
CA LYS A 10 -7.12 -6.82 -17.06
C LYS A 10 -6.12 -5.71 -16.75
N ASP A 11 -6.28 -4.55 -17.38
CA ASP A 11 -5.35 -3.44 -17.28
C ASP A 11 -5.34 -2.78 -15.90
N LEU A 12 -6.51 -2.73 -15.23
CA LEU A 12 -6.64 -2.33 -13.83
C LEU A 12 -5.93 -3.30 -12.87
N GLY A 13 -5.74 -4.55 -13.28
CA GLY A 13 -5.01 -5.55 -12.51
C GLY A 13 -3.49 -5.47 -12.65
N ILE A 14 -2.95 -4.64 -13.55
CA ILE A 14 -1.51 -4.50 -13.78
C ILE A 14 -0.95 -3.47 -12.80
N ASN A 15 -0.01 -3.92 -11.97
CA ASN A 15 0.72 -3.06 -11.06
C ASN A 15 1.81 -2.27 -11.83
N ARG A 16 1.68 -0.95 -11.87
CA ARG A 16 2.65 -0.02 -12.52
C ARG A 16 3.45 0.81 -11.51
N ARG A 17 3.44 0.42 -10.23
CA ARG A 17 4.11 1.13 -9.13
C ARG A 17 5.59 1.40 -9.43
N GLN A 18 6.34 0.40 -9.91
CA GLN A 18 7.77 0.57 -10.24
C GLN A 18 8.02 1.67 -11.28
N LEU A 19 7.13 1.82 -12.27
CA LEU A 19 7.21 2.89 -13.26
C LEU A 19 6.96 4.26 -12.60
N ALA A 20 5.93 4.36 -11.74
CA ALA A 20 5.64 5.58 -10.99
C ALA A 20 6.81 5.96 -10.06
N GLU A 21 7.43 5.00 -9.39
CA GLU A 21 8.61 5.21 -8.53
C GLU A 21 9.81 5.68 -9.33
N SER A 22 10.03 5.12 -10.52
CA SER A 22 11.11 5.55 -11.43
C SER A 22 10.89 6.99 -11.92
N ILE A 23 9.64 7.38 -12.19
CA ILE A 23 9.27 8.75 -12.53
C ILE A 23 9.49 9.68 -11.33
N GLY A 24 8.95 9.32 -10.15
CA GLY A 24 9.04 10.14 -8.94
C GLY A 24 10.48 10.37 -8.46
N ALA A 25 11.40 9.47 -8.80
CA ALA A 25 12.82 9.60 -8.48
C ALA A 25 13.52 10.75 -9.22
N VAL A 26 12.98 11.20 -10.35
CA VAL A 26 13.59 12.22 -11.21
C VAL A 26 12.65 13.39 -11.54
N ILE A 27 11.35 13.24 -11.31
CA ILE A 27 10.34 14.27 -11.51
C ILE A 27 9.62 14.53 -10.19
N PRO A 28 9.59 15.79 -9.69
CA PRO A 28 8.75 16.16 -8.56
C PRO A 28 7.31 15.67 -8.80
N THR A 29 6.80 14.84 -7.91
CA THR A 29 5.49 14.23 -8.09
C THR A 29 4.66 14.37 -6.83
N LEU A 30 3.46 14.93 -6.99
CA LEU A 30 2.43 15.02 -5.97
C LEU A 30 1.36 13.96 -6.21
N VAL A 31 1.04 13.19 -5.18
CA VAL A 31 -0.12 12.30 -5.11
C VAL A 31 -1.13 12.92 -4.15
N ILE A 32 -2.33 13.21 -4.65
CA ILE A 32 -3.48 13.64 -3.83
C ILE A 32 -4.50 12.50 -3.82
N ALA A 33 -4.80 11.97 -2.64
CA ALA A 33 -5.83 10.95 -2.44
C ALA A 33 -7.03 11.54 -1.69
N GLY A 34 -8.22 11.06 -2.00
CA GLY A 34 -9.41 11.23 -1.16
C GLY A 34 -9.50 10.11 -0.14
N ASP A 35 -10.10 10.41 1.00
CA ASP A 35 -10.48 9.40 1.99
C ASP A 35 -11.90 9.66 2.47
N SER A 36 -12.84 8.78 2.13
CA SER A 36 -14.25 8.91 2.49
C SER A 36 -14.70 7.92 3.56
N ASP A 37 -13.89 6.90 3.86
CA ASP A 37 -14.25 5.79 4.75
C ASP A 37 -13.08 5.23 5.58
N HIS A 38 -12.03 6.03 5.79
CA HIS A 38 -10.80 5.68 6.51
C HIS A 38 -9.98 4.60 5.79
N GLY A 39 -9.82 4.74 4.48
CA GLY A 39 -9.05 3.80 3.67
C GLY A 39 -9.32 3.84 2.18
N SER A 40 -10.40 4.49 1.75
CA SER A 40 -10.84 4.55 0.35
C SER A 40 -11.65 5.82 0.07
N ASP A 41 -11.61 6.28 -1.17
CA ASP A 41 -12.48 7.36 -1.66
C ASP A 41 -13.81 6.83 -2.24
N GLY A 42 -14.11 5.56 -2.00
CA GLY A 42 -15.29 4.85 -2.51
C GLY A 42 -15.09 4.23 -3.90
N THR A 43 -13.94 4.46 -4.55
CA THR A 43 -13.57 3.82 -5.82
C THR A 43 -12.23 3.10 -5.72
N ILE A 44 -11.21 3.77 -5.20
CA ILE A 44 -9.87 3.19 -5.01
C ILE A 44 -9.41 3.34 -3.56
N THR A 45 -8.56 2.42 -3.11
CA THR A 45 -8.00 2.50 -1.76
C THR A 45 -6.84 3.49 -1.72
N ILE A 46 -6.65 4.16 -0.59
CA ILE A 46 -5.53 5.09 -0.37
C ILE A 46 -4.18 4.42 -0.60
N GLN A 47 -4.05 3.13 -0.27
CA GLN A 47 -2.78 2.41 -0.42
C GLN A 47 -2.40 2.22 -1.91
N THR A 48 -3.38 2.09 -2.81
CA THR A 48 -3.12 2.00 -4.26
C THR A 48 -2.59 3.30 -4.87
N THR A 49 -2.85 4.46 -4.24
CA THR A 49 -2.38 5.75 -4.76
C THR A 49 -0.95 6.06 -4.34
N LYS A 50 -0.52 5.56 -3.19
CA LYS A 50 0.80 5.86 -2.60
C LYS A 50 1.91 5.17 -3.39
N PHE A 51 3.02 5.85 -3.63
CA PHE A 51 4.31 5.25 -4.03
C PHE A 51 5.46 6.16 -3.56
N SER A 52 6.69 5.66 -3.58
CA SER A 52 7.85 6.43 -3.10
C SER A 52 9.03 6.33 -4.07
N PRO A 53 9.70 7.44 -4.41
CA PRO A 53 9.50 8.78 -3.84
C PRO A 53 8.31 9.55 -4.46
N SER A 54 7.48 10.16 -3.61
CA SER A 54 6.45 11.14 -3.98
C SER A 54 6.03 11.98 -2.77
N GLN A 55 5.55 13.21 -3.01
CA GLN A 55 4.82 13.94 -1.99
C GLN A 55 3.39 13.38 -1.93
N PHE A 56 2.94 12.96 -0.75
CA PHE A 56 1.62 12.37 -0.58
C PHE A 56 0.76 13.25 0.32
N VAL A 57 -0.45 13.56 -0.14
CA VAL A 57 -1.49 14.25 0.63
C VAL A 57 -2.76 13.42 0.59
N CYS A 58 -3.35 13.19 1.77
CA CYS A 58 -4.64 12.53 1.90
C CYS A 58 -5.66 13.54 2.42
N LEU A 59 -6.75 13.73 1.66
CA LEU A 59 -7.79 14.67 2.00
C LEU A 59 -8.97 13.94 2.65
N PRO A 60 -9.28 14.21 3.93
CA PRO A 60 -10.33 13.50 4.65
C PRO A 60 -11.73 13.89 4.15
N ASN A 61 -12.67 12.96 4.30
CA ASN A 61 -14.07 13.05 3.91
C ASN A 61 -14.31 13.37 2.42
N LEU A 62 -13.40 12.95 1.53
CA LEU A 62 -13.52 13.17 0.08
C LEU A 62 -13.69 11.88 -0.70
N ARG A 63 -14.78 11.82 -1.47
CA ARG A 63 -15.08 10.74 -2.42
C ARG A 63 -14.39 10.97 -3.75
N HIS A 64 -14.16 9.87 -4.49
CA HIS A 64 -13.43 9.85 -5.75
C HIS A 64 -13.93 10.92 -6.75
N ALA A 65 -15.24 10.96 -6.98
CA ALA A 65 -15.85 11.88 -7.94
C ALA A 65 -15.64 13.36 -7.58
N ALA A 66 -15.52 13.68 -6.28
CA ALA A 66 -15.31 15.05 -5.82
C ALA A 66 -13.88 15.54 -6.08
N LEU A 67 -12.89 14.65 -6.14
CA LEU A 67 -11.47 15.03 -6.33
C LEU A 67 -11.24 15.82 -7.62
N LYS A 68 -12.06 15.60 -8.66
CA LYS A 68 -11.94 16.28 -9.96
C LYS A 68 -11.93 17.80 -9.87
N ASN A 69 -12.68 18.38 -8.94
CA ASN A 69 -12.89 19.83 -8.87
C ASN A 69 -13.00 20.39 -7.43
N HIS A 70 -12.61 19.61 -6.42
CA HIS A 70 -12.70 20.07 -5.04
C HIS A 70 -11.69 21.20 -4.75
N PRO A 71 -12.07 22.29 -4.06
CA PRO A 71 -11.18 23.41 -3.78
C PRO A 71 -9.93 23.03 -2.99
N LEU A 72 -10.01 22.05 -2.08
CA LEU A 72 -8.82 21.55 -1.38
C LEU A 72 -7.81 20.90 -2.33
N VAL A 73 -8.26 20.21 -3.38
CA VAL A 73 -7.35 19.64 -4.39
C VAL A 73 -6.63 20.75 -5.13
N ALA A 74 -7.37 21.79 -5.56
CA ALA A 74 -6.77 22.96 -6.20
C ALA A 74 -5.74 23.66 -5.30
N ALA A 75 -6.04 23.78 -4.00
CA ALA A 75 -5.12 24.35 -3.03
C ALA A 75 -3.82 23.53 -2.88
N GLU A 76 -3.90 22.20 -2.81
CA GLU A 76 -2.70 21.35 -2.74
C GLU A 76 -1.88 21.40 -4.04
N ILE A 77 -2.54 21.47 -5.19
CA ILE A 77 -1.87 21.68 -6.49
C ILE A 77 -1.10 23.01 -6.49
N GLN A 78 -1.73 24.10 -6.05
CA GLN A 78 -1.08 25.41 -5.98
C GLN A 78 0.13 25.41 -5.02
N LYS A 79 0.00 24.78 -3.85
CA LYS A 79 1.11 24.64 -2.89
C LYS A 79 2.28 23.88 -3.49
N PHE A 80 2.02 22.79 -4.20
CA PHE A 80 3.08 22.02 -4.86
C PHE A 80 3.79 22.83 -5.95
N TRP A 81 3.03 23.54 -6.80
CA TRP A 81 3.62 24.37 -7.87
C TRP A 81 4.44 25.55 -7.36
N ALA A 82 4.20 26.03 -6.13
CA ALA A 82 5.00 27.10 -5.54
C ALA A 82 6.45 26.67 -5.28
N ASN A 83 6.72 25.39 -5.02
CA ASN A 83 8.06 24.84 -4.84
C ASN A 83 8.09 23.32 -5.08
N PRO A 84 8.08 22.86 -6.34
CA PRO A 84 8.07 21.45 -6.65
C PRO A 84 9.44 20.83 -6.33
N VAL A 85 9.48 19.98 -5.32
CA VAL A 85 10.71 19.29 -4.89
C VAL A 85 10.64 17.81 -5.19
N ILE A 86 11.74 17.23 -5.66
CA ILE A 86 11.89 15.78 -5.73
C ILE A 86 11.92 15.27 -4.29
N THR A 87 10.94 14.44 -3.93
CA THR A 87 10.90 13.84 -2.60
C THR A 87 12.08 12.90 -2.47
N LYS A 88 12.84 13.00 -1.38
CA LYS A 88 13.94 12.06 -1.14
C LYS A 88 13.35 10.69 -0.79
N SER A 89 13.91 9.64 -1.38
CA SER A 89 13.57 8.28 -0.95
C SER A 89 13.84 8.13 0.56
N PRO A 90 12.98 7.39 1.28
CA PRO A 90 13.25 7.04 2.67
C PRO A 90 14.65 6.44 2.81
N PRO A 91 15.34 6.70 3.93
CA PRO A 91 16.66 6.14 4.15
C PRO A 91 16.61 4.60 4.06
N PRO A 92 17.63 3.93 3.50
CA PRO A 92 17.67 2.48 3.26
C PRO A 92 17.49 1.57 4.50
N ARG A 93 17.30 2.13 5.69
CA ARG A 93 17.17 1.41 6.97
C ARG A 93 15.78 1.52 7.61
N ASP A 94 14.79 2.13 6.94
CA ASP A 94 13.44 2.05 7.47
C ASP A 94 12.91 0.61 7.33
N PHE A 95 12.79 -0.06 8.47
CA PHE A 95 12.32 -1.43 8.57
C PHE A 95 10.93 -1.60 7.98
N ILE A 96 10.02 -0.64 8.23
CA ILE A 96 8.64 -0.72 7.76
C ILE A 96 8.59 -0.60 6.24
N THR A 97 9.30 0.37 5.66
CA THR A 97 9.41 0.50 4.19
C THR A 97 10.00 -0.78 3.57
N SER A 98 11.07 -1.32 4.15
CA SER A 98 11.71 -2.54 3.65
C SER A 98 10.78 -3.76 3.72
N LEU A 99 9.97 -3.84 4.78
CA LEU A 99 8.98 -4.89 4.97
C LEU A 99 7.85 -4.80 3.93
N ILE A 100 7.31 -3.60 3.72
CA ILE A 100 6.26 -3.35 2.72
C ILE A 100 6.77 -3.63 1.31
N GLN A 101 8.02 -3.24 0.99
CA GLN A 101 8.64 -3.55 -0.29
C GLN A 101 8.76 -5.06 -0.53
N GLN A 102 9.10 -5.85 0.50
CA GLN A 102 9.11 -7.31 0.40
C GLN A 102 7.70 -7.88 0.20
N LEU A 103 6.67 -7.28 0.76
CA LEU A 103 5.28 -7.69 0.49
C LEU A 103 4.85 -7.33 -0.94
N HIS A 104 5.24 -6.14 -1.43
CA HIS A 104 4.96 -5.71 -2.81
C HIS A 104 5.64 -6.57 -3.86
N SER A 105 6.75 -7.25 -3.54
CA SER A 105 7.42 -8.17 -4.47
C SER A 105 6.69 -9.52 -4.62
N VAL A 106 5.69 -9.81 -3.79
CA VAL A 106 4.86 -11.01 -3.94
C VAL A 106 4.06 -10.91 -5.25
N PRO A 107 4.15 -11.91 -6.15
CA PRO A 107 3.35 -11.93 -7.37
C PRO A 107 1.86 -11.72 -7.09
N GLY A 108 1.23 -10.81 -7.84
CA GLY A 108 -0.20 -10.50 -7.70
C GLY A 108 -0.58 -9.79 -6.40
N MET A 109 0.37 -9.31 -5.60
CA MET A 109 0.11 -8.43 -4.47
C MET A 109 -0.70 -7.21 -4.93
N THR A 110 -1.82 -6.98 -4.26
CA THR A 110 -2.74 -5.88 -4.53
C THR A 110 -2.95 -5.12 -3.23
N ASP A 111 -2.73 -3.81 -3.24
CA ASP A 111 -2.97 -2.96 -2.08
C ASP A 111 -4.46 -2.99 -1.69
N GLY A 112 -4.72 -3.12 -0.39
CA GLY A 112 -6.04 -3.35 0.17
C GLY A 112 -6.49 -2.25 1.12
N HIS A 113 -7.75 -2.37 1.54
CA HIS A 113 -8.31 -1.52 2.59
C HIS A 113 -8.02 -2.12 3.97
N GLY A 114 -7.75 -1.28 4.98
CA GLY A 114 -7.56 -1.70 6.37
C GLY A 114 -8.82 -2.16 7.13
N ARG A 115 -10.03 -2.12 6.54
CA ARG A 115 -11.29 -2.30 7.30
C ARG A 115 -11.42 -3.64 8.04
N ASN A 116 -10.79 -4.69 7.51
CA ASN A 116 -10.82 -6.03 8.10
C ASN A 116 -9.59 -6.32 8.98
N PHE A 117 -8.76 -5.31 9.25
CA PHE A 117 -7.56 -5.45 10.07
C PHE A 117 -7.87 -6.03 11.47
N HIS A 118 -8.99 -5.63 12.07
CA HIS A 118 -9.45 -6.14 13.36
C HIS A 118 -9.74 -7.65 13.37
N ARG A 119 -9.94 -8.28 12.20
CA ARG A 119 -10.17 -9.72 12.04
C ARG A 119 -8.87 -10.51 11.83
N ALA A 120 -7.77 -9.81 11.58
CA ALA A 120 -6.50 -10.43 11.26
C ALA A 120 -5.80 -10.96 12.51
N LYS A 121 -5.22 -12.15 12.39
CA LYS A 121 -4.44 -12.79 13.44
C LYS A 121 -2.96 -12.52 13.21
N THR A 122 -2.23 -12.26 14.28
CA THR A 122 -0.78 -12.11 14.23
C THR A 122 -0.14 -13.38 13.67
N TYR A 123 0.70 -13.20 12.65
CA TYR A 123 1.48 -14.26 12.03
C TYR A 123 2.94 -14.20 12.50
N ILE A 124 3.52 -12.99 12.53
CA ILE A 124 4.88 -12.71 13.04
C ILE A 124 4.83 -11.42 13.85
N THR A 125 5.54 -11.37 14.98
CA THR A 125 5.88 -10.13 15.70
C THR A 125 7.38 -9.97 15.71
N PHE A 126 7.88 -8.79 15.37
CA PHE A 126 9.30 -8.45 15.36
C PHE A 126 9.72 -7.80 16.68
N ASN A 127 11.03 -7.75 16.95
CA ASN A 127 11.59 -7.22 18.20
C ASN A 127 11.24 -5.73 18.45
N ASN A 128 10.97 -4.97 17.40
CA ASN A 128 10.53 -3.57 17.50
C ASN A 128 9.02 -3.41 17.70
N GLY A 129 8.27 -4.50 17.93
CA GLY A 129 6.83 -4.49 18.15
C GLY A 129 5.97 -4.46 16.88
N ILE A 130 6.57 -4.21 15.70
CA ILE A 130 5.88 -4.33 14.42
C ILE A 130 5.41 -5.77 14.25
N SER A 131 4.22 -5.97 13.68
CA SER A 131 3.73 -7.32 13.39
C SER A 131 3.16 -7.45 11.98
N ILE A 132 3.34 -8.64 11.39
CA ILE A 132 2.57 -9.07 10.23
C ILE A 132 1.34 -9.81 10.74
N ARG A 133 0.16 -9.41 10.24
CA ARG A 133 -1.10 -10.11 10.51
C ARG A 133 -1.68 -10.65 9.22
N THR A 134 -2.34 -11.80 9.31
CA THR A 134 -3.01 -12.42 8.17
C THR A 134 -4.48 -12.64 8.47
N TRP A 135 -5.30 -12.53 7.44
CA TRP A 135 -6.73 -12.82 7.51
C TRP A 135 -7.16 -13.49 6.22
N GLN A 136 -7.99 -14.51 6.33
CA GLN A 136 -8.67 -15.10 5.19
C GLN A 136 -10.12 -14.63 5.19
N ASN A 137 -10.55 -14.03 4.10
CA ASN A 137 -11.94 -13.61 3.98
C ASN A 137 -12.86 -14.81 3.65
N PRO A 138 -14.19 -14.65 3.70
CA PRO A 138 -15.13 -15.75 3.40
C PRO A 138 -15.02 -16.33 1.97
N LEU A 139 -14.39 -15.62 1.04
CA LEU A 139 -14.10 -16.09 -0.32
C LEU A 139 -12.73 -16.80 -0.41
N LEU A 140 -12.11 -17.11 0.72
CA LEU A 140 -10.80 -17.75 0.82
C LEU A 140 -9.64 -16.92 0.24
N ILE A 141 -9.83 -15.61 0.06
CA ILE A 141 -8.77 -14.69 -0.38
C ILE A 141 -7.92 -14.33 0.84
N HIS A 142 -6.61 -14.40 0.67
CA HIS A 142 -5.63 -14.15 1.72
C HIS A 142 -5.23 -12.69 1.74
N HIS A 143 -5.48 -12.05 2.88
CA HIS A 143 -5.08 -10.70 3.21
C HIS A 143 -3.87 -10.71 4.14
N VAL A 144 -3.00 -9.73 3.96
CA VAL A 144 -1.83 -9.46 4.79
C VAL A 144 -1.86 -8.01 5.24
N PHE A 145 -1.46 -7.77 6.47
CA PHE A 145 -1.39 -6.45 7.08
C PHE A 145 -0.06 -6.27 7.80
N VAL A 146 0.46 -5.04 7.81
CA VAL A 146 1.53 -4.62 8.72
C VAL A 146 0.91 -3.76 9.80
N ALA A 147 1.17 -4.09 11.06
CA ALA A 147 0.67 -3.38 12.23
C ALA A 147 1.81 -2.67 12.97
N SER A 148 1.53 -1.47 13.48
CA SER A 148 2.41 -0.77 14.42
C SER A 148 2.40 -1.45 15.80
N PRO A 149 3.38 -1.16 16.68
CA PRO A 149 3.35 -1.62 18.07
C PRO A 149 2.11 -1.14 18.83
N GLU A 150 1.60 0.04 18.49
CA GLU A 150 0.39 0.65 19.05
C GLU A 150 -0.90 -0.01 18.53
N GLY A 151 -0.79 -0.86 17.51
CA GLY A 151 -1.91 -1.59 16.92
C GLY A 151 -2.53 -0.91 15.71
N ASP A 152 -1.88 0.10 15.11
CA ASP A 152 -2.38 0.76 13.92
C ASP A 152 -2.07 -0.03 12.65
N CYS A 153 -2.97 0.02 11.65
CA CYS A 153 -2.73 -0.62 10.35
C CYS A 153 -1.86 0.27 9.45
N LEU A 154 -0.59 -0.09 9.32
CA LEU A 154 0.40 0.63 8.51
C LEU A 154 0.31 0.28 7.03
N TYR A 155 -0.03 -0.99 6.73
CA TYR A 155 -0.19 -1.51 5.38
C TYR A 155 -1.30 -2.57 5.34
N SER A 156 -1.99 -2.66 4.20
CA SER A 156 -2.96 -3.70 3.89
C SER A 156 -2.77 -4.13 2.44
N GLY A 157 -2.75 -5.43 2.20
CA GLY A 157 -2.68 -6.01 0.87
C GLY A 157 -3.35 -7.38 0.82
N PHE A 158 -3.53 -7.90 -0.38
CA PHE A 158 -4.05 -9.25 -0.61
C PHE A 158 -3.52 -9.84 -1.91
N VAL A 159 -3.63 -11.16 -2.04
CA VAL A 159 -3.29 -11.88 -3.25
C VAL A 159 -4.47 -12.74 -3.71
N GLY A 160 -4.61 -12.92 -5.02
CA GLY A 160 -5.55 -13.91 -5.56
C GLY A 160 -5.11 -15.34 -5.27
N TRP A 161 -6.02 -16.31 -5.43
CA TRP A 161 -5.79 -17.73 -5.07
C TRP A 161 -4.49 -18.31 -5.65
N ILE A 162 -4.17 -17.97 -6.90
CA ILE A 162 -2.99 -18.48 -7.63
C ILE A 162 -1.67 -18.08 -6.93
N HIS A 163 -1.68 -16.99 -6.17
CA HIS A 163 -0.49 -16.42 -5.55
C HIS A 163 -0.42 -16.63 -4.03
N THR A 164 -1.38 -17.36 -3.44
CA THR A 164 -1.41 -17.67 -2.00
C THR A 164 -0.12 -18.35 -1.53
N GLN A 165 0.39 -19.32 -2.29
CA GLN A 165 1.62 -20.02 -1.93
C GLN A 165 2.83 -19.07 -1.90
N ALA A 166 2.95 -18.19 -2.90
CA ALA A 166 4.02 -17.21 -2.96
C ALA A 166 3.97 -16.22 -1.78
N LEU A 167 2.78 -15.79 -1.37
CA LEU A 167 2.61 -14.96 -0.17
C LEU A 167 3.20 -15.66 1.06
N TYR A 168 2.79 -16.89 1.37
CA TYR A 168 3.27 -17.59 2.57
C TYR A 168 4.76 -17.96 2.52
N GLN A 169 5.31 -18.22 1.32
CA GLN A 169 6.76 -18.37 1.14
C GLN A 169 7.50 -17.09 1.52
N THR A 170 7.06 -15.93 1.02
CA THR A 170 7.64 -14.64 1.38
C THR A 170 7.51 -14.35 2.88
N LEU A 171 6.35 -14.63 3.48
CA LEU A 171 6.17 -14.48 4.93
C LEU A 171 7.11 -15.37 5.74
N GLY A 172 7.31 -16.63 5.31
CA GLY A 172 8.27 -17.54 5.92
C GLY A 172 9.73 -17.06 5.80
N ASN A 173 10.09 -16.48 4.65
CA ASN A 173 11.43 -15.90 4.45
C ASN A 173 11.65 -14.66 5.32
N ILE A 174 10.65 -13.79 5.43
CA ILE A 174 10.68 -12.62 6.32
C ILE A 174 10.92 -13.08 7.77
N ALA A 175 10.20 -14.11 8.23
CA ALA A 175 10.34 -14.63 9.59
C ALA A 175 11.77 -15.14 9.88
N LYS A 176 12.37 -15.87 8.92
CA LYS A 176 13.71 -16.44 9.04
C LYS A 176 14.82 -15.39 8.94
N GLY A 177 14.68 -14.42 8.04
CA GLY A 177 15.67 -13.36 7.82
C GLY A 177 15.84 -12.41 9.00
N THR A 178 14.83 -12.31 9.87
CA THR A 178 14.92 -11.55 11.14
C THR A 178 15.52 -12.34 12.30
N GLY A 179 15.60 -13.68 12.22
CA GLY A 179 16.23 -14.53 13.24
C GLY A 179 17.74 -14.77 13.03
N SER A 180 18.35 -14.18 12.00
CA SER A 180 19.76 -14.36 11.62
C SER A 180 20.56 -13.05 11.59
N ARG A 181 19.99 -11.96 12.14
CA ARG A 181 20.67 -10.68 12.36
C ARG A 181 20.60 -10.34 13.84
N GLU A 182 21.35 -11.10 14.63
CA GLU A 182 21.86 -10.71 15.95
C GLU A 182 23.27 -10.17 15.80
#